data_AF-A0A3M1P4X9-F1
#
_entry.id   AF-A0A3M1P4X9-F1
#
_cell.length_a   1.000
_cell.length_b   1.000
_cell.length_c   1.000
_cell.angle_alpha   90.00
_cell.angle_beta   90.00
_cell.angle_gamma   90.00
#
_symmetry.space_group_name_H-M   'P 1'
#
loop_
_entity.id
_entity.type
_entity.pdbx_description
1 polymer ?
#
loop_
_entity_poly.entity_id
_entity_poly.type
_entity_poly.pdbx_seq_one_letter_code
_entity_poly.pdbx_strand_id
1 'polypeptide(L)'
;PFKSIALLFIGTVRLIYVVIGFLALDLLFLAGGGTSVSAHLGGALTGYLFARVEANGGDLSSWARLFFRQRTRRTARRREGDGLLRQMEAWLASRRSERGEGEARPGERPGPPLTAEEEALESEVDRILDKISEHGYDALSDEEKRILYEASRR
;
A
#
# COMPACT_ATOMS: atom_id res chain seq x y z
N PRO A 1 10.44 -28.06 -0.66
CA PRO A 1 10.55 -28.95 -1.84
C PRO A 1 9.21 -29.46 -2.40
N PHE A 2 8.15 -29.64 -1.59
CA PHE A 2 6.84 -30.11 -2.08
C PHE A 2 5.71 -29.20 -1.58
N LYS A 3 5.51 -28.07 -2.25
CA LYS A 3 4.36 -27.21 -1.99
C LYS A 3 3.20 -27.64 -2.90
N SER A 4 2.02 -27.84 -2.33
CA SER A 4 0.77 -28.09 -3.04
C SER A 4 -0.05 -26.81 -3.08
N ILE A 5 -0.75 -26.58 -4.19
CA ILE A 5 -1.67 -25.47 -4.35
C ILE A 5 -3.06 -26.02 -4.65
N ALA A 6 -4.10 -25.41 -4.07
CA ALA A 6 -5.49 -25.75 -4.34
C ALA A 6 -5.95 -25.01 -5.60
N LEU A 7 -6.32 -25.76 -6.63
CA LEU A 7 -6.91 -25.24 -7.86
C LEU A 7 -8.43 -25.34 -7.76
N LEU A 8 -9.13 -24.26 -8.15
CA LEU A 8 -10.58 -24.08 -7.97
C LEU A 8 -11.43 -25.24 -8.50
N PHE A 9 -11.00 -25.90 -9.59
CA PHE A 9 -11.75 -26.97 -10.25
C PHE A 9 -11.12 -28.38 -10.14
N ILE A 10 -9.86 -28.47 -9.70
CA ILE A 10 -9.05 -29.70 -9.77
C ILE A 10 -8.65 -30.18 -8.37
N GLY A 11 -8.80 -29.33 -7.34
CA GLY A 11 -8.40 -29.65 -5.97
C GLY A 11 -6.91 -29.39 -5.72
N THR A 12 -6.35 -30.02 -4.69
CA THR A 12 -4.95 -29.80 -4.28
C THR A 12 -3.98 -30.57 -5.18
N VAL A 13 -3.19 -29.84 -5.97
CA VAL A 13 -2.20 -30.41 -6.89
C VAL A 13 -0.79 -30.00 -6.45
N ARG A 14 0.19 -30.91 -6.61
CA ARG A 14 1.60 -30.59 -6.34
C ARG A 14 2.09 -29.56 -7.37
N LEU A 15 2.78 -28.53 -6.90
CA LEU A 15 3.28 -27.43 -7.73
C LEU A 15 4.12 -27.92 -8.92
N ILE A 16 4.85 -29.03 -8.75
CA ILE A 16 5.67 -29.61 -9.82
C ILE A 16 4.85 -30.00 -11.06
N TYR A 17 3.63 -30.51 -10.89
CA TYR A 17 2.77 -30.87 -12.03
C TYR A 17 2.27 -29.64 -12.78
N VAL A 18 2.01 -28.54 -12.05
CA VAL A 18 1.60 -27.26 -12.65
C VAL A 18 2.75 -26.66 -13.47
N VAL A 19 3.97 -26.70 -12.93
CA VAL A 19 5.17 -26.23 -13.63
C VAL A 19 5.45 -27.06 -14.89
N ILE A 20 5.39 -28.39 -14.79
CA ILE A 20 5.59 -29.28 -15.95
C ILE A 20 4.49 -29.06 -17.00
N GLY A 21 3.23 -28.89 -16.58
CA GLY A 21 2.12 -28.60 -17.49
C GLY A 21 2.28 -27.29 -18.25
N PHE A 22 2.73 -26.22 -17.57
CA PHE A 22 3.06 -24.95 -18.21
C PHE A 22 4.19 -25.09 -19.23
N LEU A 23 5.26 -25.82 -18.89
CA LEU A 23 6.36 -26.08 -19.82
C LEU A 23 5.92 -26.88 -21.06
N ALA A 24 5.02 -27.85 -20.87
CA ALA A 24 4.47 -28.63 -21.97
C ALA A 24 3.54 -27.80 -22.87
N LEU A 25 2.72 -26.91 -22.29
CA LEU A 25 1.90 -25.97 -23.04
C LEU A 25 2.77 -24.97 -23.83
N ASP A 26 3.83 -24.43 -23.22
CA ASP A 26 4.79 -23.56 -23.91
C ASP A 26 5.43 -24.27 -25.12
N LEU A 27 5.80 -25.54 -24.96
CA LEU A 27 6.35 -26.35 -26.05
C LEU A 27 5.31 -26.64 -27.15
N LEU A 28 4.05 -26.84 -26.76
CA LEU A 28 2.95 -27.07 -27.70
C LEU A 28 2.62 -25.80 -28.50
N PHE A 29 2.59 -24.64 -27.84
CA PHE A 29 2.40 -23.34 -28.50
C PHE A 29 3.57 -22.98 -29.41
N LEU A 30 4.79 -23.40 -29.06
CA LEU A 30 5.97 -23.28 -29.94
C LEU A 30 5.81 -24.10 -31.23
N ALA A 31 5.23 -25.31 -31.13
CA ALA A 31 5.01 -26.18 -32.29
C ALA A 31 3.83 -25.73 -33.18
N GLY A 32 2.92 -24.90 -32.66
CA GLY A 32 1.70 -24.43 -33.34
C GLY A 32 1.88 -23.24 -34.29
N GLY A 33 3.08 -22.65 -34.40
CA GLY A 33 3.44 -21.72 -35.48
C GLY A 33 2.92 -20.28 -35.36
N GLY A 34 2.85 -19.71 -34.15
CA GLY A 34 2.25 -18.38 -33.95
C GLY A 34 3.00 -17.33 -33.13
N THR A 35 4.09 -17.62 -32.42
CA THR A 35 4.62 -16.65 -31.44
C THR A 35 6.14 -16.53 -31.42
N SER A 36 6.62 -15.42 -31.96
CA SER A 36 7.79 -14.66 -31.47
C SER A 36 8.91 -15.51 -30.85
N VAL A 37 9.63 -16.24 -31.70
CA VAL A 37 10.82 -17.05 -31.39
C VAL A 37 11.79 -16.33 -30.44
N SER A 38 11.94 -15.01 -30.59
CA SER A 38 12.82 -14.18 -29.77
C SER A 38 12.39 -14.03 -28.30
N ALA A 39 11.09 -14.04 -28.00
CA ALA A 39 10.59 -13.86 -26.64
C ALA A 39 10.74 -15.14 -25.82
N HIS A 40 10.42 -16.29 -26.41
CA HIS A 40 10.56 -17.59 -25.75
C HIS A 40 12.02 -18.03 -25.66
N LEU A 41 12.81 -17.88 -26.73
CA LEU A 41 14.24 -18.16 -26.71
C LEU A 41 14.97 -17.20 -25.75
N GLY A 42 14.57 -15.92 -25.73
CA GLY A 42 15.07 -14.93 -24.79
C GLY A 42 14.77 -15.30 -23.34
N GLY A 43 13.54 -15.73 -23.03
CA GLY A 43 13.15 -16.17 -21.69
C GLY A 43 13.92 -17.42 -21.22
N ALA A 44 14.03 -18.43 -22.09
CA ALA A 44 14.76 -19.67 -21.79
C ALA A 44 16.27 -19.42 -21.60
N LEU A 45 16.87 -18.62 -22.48
CA LEU A 45 18.28 -18.23 -22.38
C LEU A 45 18.55 -17.40 -21.12
N THR A 46 17.69 -16.42 -20.84
CA THR A 46 17.80 -15.58 -19.63
C THR A 46 17.67 -16.42 -18.36
N GLY A 47 16.72 -17.36 -18.33
CA GLY A 47 16.56 -18.30 -17.21
C GLY A 47 17.78 -19.20 -17.00
N TYR A 48 18.37 -19.73 -18.08
CA TYR A 48 19.58 -20.54 -18.01
C TYR A 48 20.80 -19.75 -17.53
N LEU A 49 21.01 -18.52 -18.06
CA LEU A 49 22.09 -17.65 -17.62
C LEU A 49 21.94 -17.25 -16.15
N PHE A 50 20.72 -16.92 -15.72
CA PHE A 50 20.43 -16.60 -14.32
C PHE A 50 20.76 -17.78 -13.39
N ALA A 51 20.29 -18.99 -13.73
CA ALA A 51 20.59 -20.20 -12.96
C ALA A 51 22.09 -20.50 -12.91
N ARG A 52 22.83 -20.23 -14.01
CA ARG A 52 24.28 -20.46 -14.07
C ARG A 52 25.08 -19.45 -13.25
N VAL A 53 24.65 -18.19 -13.18
CA VAL A 53 25.34 -17.18 -12.36
C VAL A 53 25.12 -17.44 -10.86
N GLU A 54 23.90 -17.79 -10.46
CA GLU A 54 23.60 -18.18 -9.07
C GLU A 54 24.39 -19.43 -8.65
N ALA A 55 24.48 -20.44 -9.53
CA ALA A 55 25.27 -21.65 -9.28
C ALA A 55 26.78 -21.38 -9.12
N ASN A 56 27.30 -20.32 -9.73
CA ASN A 56 28.68 -19.87 -9.59
C ASN A 56 28.89 -18.89 -8.43
N GLY A 57 27.88 -18.69 -7.56
CA GLY A 57 27.95 -17.82 -6.38
C GLY A 57 27.80 -16.32 -6.69
N GLY A 58 27.35 -15.95 -7.89
CA GLY A 58 27.07 -14.57 -8.24
C GLY A 58 25.68 -14.14 -7.75
N ASP A 59 25.61 -13.11 -6.90
CA ASP A 59 24.34 -12.59 -6.37
C ASP A 59 23.68 -11.58 -7.33
N LEU A 60 23.15 -12.11 -8.44
CA LEU A 60 22.38 -11.33 -9.43
C LEU A 60 21.04 -10.83 -8.88
N SER A 61 20.55 -11.44 -7.81
CA SER A 61 19.31 -11.04 -7.14
C SER A 61 19.45 -9.71 -6.39
N SER A 62 20.66 -9.19 -6.19
CA SER A 62 20.92 -7.91 -5.54
C SER A 62 20.17 -6.72 -6.14
N TRP A 63 20.18 -6.59 -7.47
CA TRP A 63 19.45 -5.55 -8.19
C TRP A 63 17.93 -5.77 -8.10
N ALA A 64 17.47 -7.02 -8.22
CA ALA A 64 16.05 -7.36 -8.07
C ALA A 64 15.55 -7.06 -6.65
N ARG A 65 16.37 -7.30 -5.61
CA ARG A 65 16.04 -6.91 -4.23
C ARG A 65 15.83 -5.40 -4.12
N LEU A 66 16.61 -4.57 -4.79
CA LEU A 66 16.39 -3.11 -4.76
C LEU A 66 15.03 -2.71 -5.35
N PHE A 67 14.58 -3.40 -6.41
CA PHE A 67 13.31 -3.12 -7.10
C PHE A 67 12.09 -3.74 -6.40
N PHE A 68 12.23 -4.95 -5.85
CA PHE A 68 11.14 -5.73 -5.23
C PHE A 68 11.07 -5.61 -3.70
N ARG A 69 12.04 -4.97 -3.03
CA ARG A 69 12.04 -4.72 -1.58
C ARG A 69 10.84 -3.90 -1.10
N GLN A 70 10.15 -3.21 -2.00
CA GLN A 70 9.00 -2.37 -1.67
C GLN A 70 7.66 -3.12 -1.61
N ARG A 71 7.56 -4.39 -2.06
CA ARG A 71 6.26 -5.09 -2.17
C ARG A 71 6.01 -6.20 -1.14
N THR A 72 7.00 -6.64 -0.35
CA THR A 72 6.84 -7.75 0.61
C THR A 72 6.98 -7.37 2.09
N ARG A 73 6.97 -6.09 2.45
CA ARG A 73 6.85 -5.66 3.86
C ARG A 73 5.40 -5.53 4.34
N ARG A 74 4.56 -6.55 4.21
CA ARG A 74 3.25 -6.56 4.90
C ARG A 74 2.82 -7.85 5.60
N THR A 75 3.62 -8.92 5.63
CA THR A 75 3.21 -10.14 6.37
C THR A 75 4.32 -10.73 7.23
N ALA A 76 4.87 -9.91 8.13
CA ALA A 76 5.58 -10.40 9.31
C ALA A 76 5.54 -9.35 10.43
N ARG A 77 4.34 -9.00 10.90
CA ARG A 77 4.17 -8.40 12.23
C ARG A 77 3.23 -9.30 13.03
N ARG A 78 3.82 -10.29 13.70
CA ARG A 78 3.16 -10.97 14.81
C ARG A 78 4.20 -11.39 15.84
N ARG A 79 4.50 -10.47 16.75
CA ARG A 79 4.64 -10.65 18.20
C ARG A 79 5.15 -9.33 18.81
N GLU A 80 4.23 -8.44 19.12
CA GLU A 80 4.49 -7.27 19.96
C GLU A 80 3.20 -6.94 20.72
N GLY A 81 2.75 -7.92 21.52
CA GLY A 81 1.54 -7.82 22.34
C GLY A 81 1.79 -7.22 23.73
N ASP A 82 3.03 -7.15 24.19
CA ASP A 82 3.34 -6.76 25.58
C ASP A 82 3.86 -5.31 25.71
N GLY A 83 4.29 -4.69 24.61
CA GLY A 83 4.87 -3.34 24.64
C GLY A 83 3.83 -2.21 24.57
N LEU A 84 2.73 -2.45 23.84
CA LEU A 84 1.75 -1.41 23.52
C LEU A 84 0.91 -1.03 24.74
N LEU A 85 0.48 -2.01 25.52
CA LEU A 85 -0.27 -1.76 26.76
C LEU A 85 0.59 -1.07 27.81
N ARG A 86 1.87 -1.45 27.93
CA ARG A 86 2.84 -0.81 28.83
C ARG A 86 3.16 0.64 28.44
N GLN A 87 3.20 0.92 27.14
CA GLN A 87 3.37 2.27 26.61
C GLN A 87 2.12 3.13 26.84
N MET A 88 0.93 2.53 26.75
CA MET A 88 -0.34 3.21 26.99
C MET A 88 -0.54 3.54 28.48
N GLU A 89 -0.15 2.64 29.38
CA GLU A 89 -0.14 2.90 30.83
C GLU A 89 0.85 4.00 31.21
N ALA A 90 2.05 4.00 30.63
CA ALA A 90 3.04 5.06 30.87
C ALA A 90 2.55 6.44 30.41
N TRP A 91 1.87 6.50 29.27
CA TRP A 91 1.27 7.73 28.74
C TRP A 91 0.03 8.19 29.54
N LEU A 92 -0.77 7.26 30.06
CA LEU A 92 -1.89 7.60 30.96
C LEU A 92 -1.37 8.05 32.33
N ALA A 93 -0.27 7.47 32.82
CA ALA A 93 0.38 7.89 34.05
C ALA A 93 1.00 9.29 33.92
N SER A 94 1.63 9.62 32.79
CA SER A 94 2.15 10.96 32.54
C SER A 94 1.02 12.00 32.47
N ARG A 95 -0.09 11.67 31.78
CA ARG A 95 -1.28 12.53 31.70
C ARG A 95 -2.03 12.69 33.03
N ARG A 96 -1.91 11.73 33.95
CA ARG A 96 -2.45 11.86 35.31
C ARG A 96 -1.62 12.84 36.14
N SER A 97 -0.31 12.93 35.90
CA SER A 97 0.55 13.91 36.58
C SER A 97 0.42 15.33 36.01
N GLU A 98 0.14 15.47 34.70
CA GLU A 98 -0.04 16.78 34.04
C GLU A 98 -1.43 17.40 34.22
N ARG A 99 -2.39 16.68 34.84
CA ARG A 99 -3.70 17.25 35.22
C ARG A 99 -3.66 18.05 36.52
N GLY A 100 -2.47 18.19 37.13
CA GLY A 100 -2.24 18.96 38.35
C GLY A 100 -1.81 20.41 38.13
N GLU A 101 -1.32 20.79 36.96
CA GLU A 101 -0.82 22.14 36.70
C GLU A 101 -1.18 22.54 35.26
N GLY A 102 -2.02 23.56 35.11
CA GLY A 102 -2.44 24.05 33.81
C GLY A 102 -1.25 24.68 33.08
N GLU A 103 -1.10 24.39 31.79
CA GLU A 103 -0.49 25.28 30.80
C GLU A 103 -0.71 24.73 29.36
N ALA A 104 -0.67 25.62 28.39
CA ALA A 104 -1.14 25.54 27.01
C ALA A 104 -0.43 24.52 26.09
N ARG A 105 -1.15 24.13 25.02
CA ARG A 105 -0.65 23.28 23.92
C ARG A 105 0.41 24.02 23.08
N PRO A 106 1.58 23.42 22.81
CA PRO A 106 2.58 24.00 21.92
C PRO A 106 2.30 23.54 20.48
N GLY A 107 1.81 24.45 19.62
CA GLY A 107 1.59 24.12 18.21
C GLY A 107 0.95 25.21 17.35
N GLU A 108 -0.05 25.92 17.86
CA GLU A 108 -0.65 27.04 17.12
C GLU A 108 0.26 28.27 17.20
N ARG A 109 0.99 28.54 16.12
CA ARG A 109 1.32 29.93 15.81
C ARG A 109 0.00 30.57 15.41
N PRO A 110 -0.49 31.62 16.09
CA PRO A 110 -1.67 32.32 15.61
C PRO A 110 -1.33 32.85 14.22
N GLY A 111 -2.10 32.42 13.21
CA GLY A 111 -2.07 33.02 11.90
C GLY A 111 -2.36 34.52 11.99
N PRO A 112 -2.13 35.29 10.92
CA PRO A 112 -2.66 36.65 10.85
C PRO A 112 -4.17 36.63 11.18
N PRO A 113 -4.70 37.62 11.93
CA PRO A 113 -6.12 37.66 12.23
C PRO A 113 -6.93 37.58 10.93
N LEU A 114 -7.80 36.58 10.84
CA LEU A 114 -8.74 36.48 9.74
C LEU A 114 -9.70 37.66 9.79
N THR A 115 -10.11 38.13 8.64
CA THR A 115 -11.21 39.09 8.55
C THR A 115 -12.53 38.40 8.93
N ALA A 116 -13.53 39.15 9.40
CA ALA A 116 -14.84 38.58 9.74
C ALA A 116 -15.50 37.85 8.56
N GLU A 117 -15.17 38.23 7.33
CA GLU A 117 -15.64 37.56 6.11
C GLU A 117 -14.93 36.22 5.88
N GLU A 118 -13.64 36.12 6.20
CA GLU A 118 -12.87 34.87 6.13
C GLU A 118 -13.30 33.87 7.20
N GLU A 119 -13.56 34.34 8.43
CA GLU A 119 -14.10 33.48 9.49
C GLU A 119 -15.47 32.89 9.12
N ALA A 120 -16.34 33.70 8.52
CA ALA A 120 -17.63 33.23 8.02
C ALA A 120 -17.46 32.19 6.90
N LEU A 121 -16.52 32.42 5.98
CA LEU A 121 -16.22 31.49 4.89
C LEU A 121 -15.63 30.17 5.41
N GLU A 122 -14.70 30.21 6.35
CA GLU A 122 -14.13 29.00 6.98
C GLU A 122 -15.21 28.19 7.70
N SER A 123 -16.10 28.86 8.45
CA SER A 123 -17.20 28.16 9.13
C SER A 123 -18.16 27.46 8.16
N GLU A 124 -18.39 28.07 7.00
CA GLU A 124 -19.25 27.51 5.97
C GLU A 124 -18.55 26.34 5.24
N VAL A 125 -17.24 26.44 5.00
CA VAL A 125 -16.43 25.34 4.49
C VAL A 125 -16.46 24.15 5.46
N ASP A 126 -16.26 24.37 6.75
CA ASP A 126 -16.31 23.30 7.77
C ASP A 126 -17.68 22.61 7.79
N ARG A 127 -18.78 23.40 7.75
CA ARG A 127 -20.14 22.85 7.64
C ARG A 127 -20.30 21.97 6.39
N ILE A 128 -19.73 22.38 5.28
CA ILE A 128 -19.76 21.61 4.02
C ILE A 128 -18.91 20.34 4.13
N LEU A 129 -17.74 20.40 4.76
CA LEU A 129 -16.88 19.25 4.99
C LEU A 129 -17.54 18.19 5.88
N ASP A 130 -18.25 18.61 6.93
CA ASP A 130 -19.06 17.72 7.77
C ASP A 130 -20.16 17.02 6.96
N LYS A 131 -20.86 17.78 6.09
CA LYS A 131 -21.88 17.23 5.20
C LYS A 131 -21.32 16.21 4.19
N ILE A 132 -20.13 16.46 3.64
CA ILE A 132 -19.43 15.48 2.77
C ILE A 132 -19.06 14.23 3.58
N SER A 133 -18.58 14.40 4.81
CA SER A 133 -18.17 13.30 5.69
C SER A 133 -19.34 12.34 5.96
N GLU A 134 -20.54 12.88 6.17
CA GLU A 134 -21.73 12.07 6.49
C GLU A 134 -22.45 11.51 5.25
N HIS A 135 -22.60 12.31 4.19
CA HIS A 135 -23.47 11.98 3.05
C HIS A 135 -22.75 11.83 1.71
N GLY A 136 -21.47 12.18 1.63
CA GLY A 136 -20.68 12.16 0.40
C GLY A 136 -20.84 13.42 -0.47
N TYR A 137 -19.97 13.56 -1.47
CA TYR A 137 -19.87 14.76 -2.32
C TYR A 137 -21.13 15.04 -3.16
N ASP A 138 -21.87 14.00 -3.53
CA ASP A 138 -23.07 14.12 -4.35
C ASP A 138 -24.24 14.80 -3.60
N ALA A 139 -24.17 14.87 -2.26
CA ALA A 139 -25.17 15.53 -1.43
C ALA A 139 -25.03 17.07 -1.40
N LEU A 140 -23.99 17.62 -2.04
CA LEU A 140 -23.75 19.06 -2.10
C LEU A 140 -24.60 19.73 -3.17
N SER A 141 -25.19 20.86 -2.80
CA SER A 141 -25.83 21.78 -3.75
C SER A 141 -24.79 22.47 -4.64
N ASP A 142 -25.25 23.01 -5.76
CA ASP A 142 -24.37 23.74 -6.69
C ASP A 142 -23.79 25.03 -6.09
N GLU A 143 -24.39 25.56 -5.02
CA GLU A 143 -23.83 26.68 -4.24
C GLU A 143 -22.70 26.19 -3.32
N GLU A 144 -22.91 25.12 -2.56
CA GLU A 144 -21.89 24.55 -1.66
C GLU A 144 -20.64 24.10 -2.44
N LYS A 145 -20.80 23.54 -3.64
CA LYS A 145 -19.68 23.21 -4.53
C LYS A 145 -18.90 24.45 -4.99
N ARG A 146 -19.59 25.57 -5.24
CA ARG A 146 -18.95 26.84 -5.61
C ARG A 146 -18.14 27.40 -4.46
N ILE A 147 -18.65 27.33 -3.23
CA ILE A 147 -17.95 27.78 -2.02
C ILE A 147 -16.66 26.98 -1.79
N LEU A 148 -16.71 25.65 -1.91
CA LEU A 148 -15.50 24.81 -1.83
C LEU A 148 -14.48 25.13 -2.93
N TYR A 149 -14.96 25.38 -4.16
CA TYR A 149 -14.09 25.75 -5.26
C TYR A 149 -13.40 27.09 -5.02
N GLU A 150 -14.12 28.09 -4.53
CA GLU A 150 -13.58 29.40 -4.18
C GLU A 150 -12.54 29.30 -3.05
N ALA A 151 -12.85 28.54 -1.99
CA ALA A 151 -11.92 28.27 -0.90
C ALA A 151 -10.64 27.55 -1.37
N SER A 152 -10.75 26.61 -2.32
CA SER A 152 -9.59 25.89 -2.87
C SER A 152 -8.67 26.73 -3.77
N ARG A 153 -9.16 27.89 -4.23
CA ARG A 153 -8.44 28.79 -5.14
C ARG A 153 -7.67 29.89 -4.43
N ARG A 154 -7.86 30.02 -3.11
CA ARG A 154 -7.04 30.86 -2.25
C ARG A 154 -5.81 30.07 -1.80
#